data_AF-A0A507QQY3-F1
#
_entry.id   AF-A0A507QQY3-F1
#
_cell.length_a   1.000
_cell.length_b   1.000
_cell.length_c   1.000
_cell.angle_alpha   90.00
_cell.angle_beta   90.00
_cell.angle_gamma   90.00
#
_symmetry.space_group_name_H-M   'P 1'
#
loop_
_entity.id
_entity.type
_entity.pdbx_description
1 polymer ?
#
loop_
_entity_poly.entity_id
_entity_poly.type
_entity_poly.pdbx_seq_one_letter_code
_entity_poly.pdbx_strand_id
1 'polypeptide(L)'
;MIGVESRCQLLVKLGDSLVKLPEIFGADGRPGNLVDYLLSKASGSKSLDYSLLWSVLQNALLPIWPSDRTQINGIPVGDAWPLQVLADHAKKNGDTFPTASIQPFHKLTQWLAYSLMVPFERILGVTWQNAHLGTGLPEYRNGGLFVDTGVLKLKPELDIPAPGETLPKFGSTDDVIVEWRAMTVALLDELHKVILERMGIQLSLAQVLESGSWKAGRELAAERRPKTRSSPILLAGDGTLF
;
A
#
# COMPACT_ATOMS: atom_id res chain seq x y z
N MET A 1 -2.94 5.04 26.50
CA MET A 1 -3.35 4.78 25.10
C MET A 1 -2.18 4.11 24.41
N ILE A 2 -2.35 2.90 23.89
CA ILE A 2 -1.27 2.13 23.25
C ILE A 2 -0.85 2.84 21.95
N GLY A 3 0.46 2.92 21.68
CA GLY A 3 1.01 3.46 20.42
C GLY A 3 1.04 5.00 20.28
N VAL A 4 0.83 5.77 21.35
CA VAL A 4 0.94 7.24 21.30
C VAL A 4 2.38 7.70 21.05
N GLU A 5 3.34 7.09 21.76
CA GLU A 5 4.74 7.46 21.66
C GLU A 5 5.29 7.23 20.25
N SER A 6 5.02 6.05 19.66
CA SER A 6 5.44 5.74 18.29
C SER A 6 4.82 6.68 17.26
N ARG A 7 3.54 7.04 17.43
CA ARG A 7 2.87 8.04 16.55
C ARG A 7 3.45 9.44 16.71
N CYS A 8 3.77 9.86 17.94
CA CYS A 8 4.41 11.14 18.19
C CYS A 8 5.79 11.20 17.53
N GLN A 9 6.60 10.14 17.67
CA GLN A 9 7.90 10.04 17.01
C GLN A 9 7.78 10.06 15.48
N LEU A 10 6.76 9.41 14.90
CA LEU A 10 6.48 9.50 13.46
C LEU A 10 6.19 10.94 13.01
N LEU A 11 5.42 11.70 13.78
CA LEU A 11 5.12 13.10 13.48
C LEU A 11 6.36 14.00 13.61
N VAL A 12 7.22 13.76 14.60
CA VAL A 12 8.50 14.47 14.74
C VAL A 12 9.38 14.21 13.53
N LYS A 13 9.57 12.93 13.16
CA LYS A 13 10.35 12.55 11.97
C LYS A 13 9.78 13.11 10.68
N LEU A 14 8.45 13.22 10.57
CA LEU A 14 7.81 13.88 9.45
C LEU A 14 8.21 15.35 9.38
N GLY A 15 8.14 16.09 10.49
CA GLY A 15 8.62 17.47 10.56
C GLY A 15 10.07 17.61 10.09
N ASP A 16 10.96 16.76 10.60
CA ASP A 16 12.38 16.75 10.20
C ASP A 16 12.57 16.46 8.71
N SER A 17 11.76 15.56 8.14
CA SER A 17 11.82 15.20 6.72
C SER A 17 11.38 16.35 5.82
N LEU A 18 10.29 17.05 6.18
CA LEU A 18 9.76 18.15 5.39
C LEU A 18 10.73 19.35 5.35
N VAL A 19 11.37 19.68 6.48
CA VAL A 19 12.36 20.78 6.55
C VAL A 19 13.61 20.47 5.72
N LYS A 20 13.95 19.19 5.51
CA LYS A 20 15.08 18.76 4.67
C LYS A 20 14.80 18.83 3.16
N LEU A 21 13.57 19.13 2.76
CA LEU A 21 13.13 19.25 1.37
C LEU A 21 12.59 20.66 1.09
N PRO A 22 13.39 21.73 1.31
CA PRO A 22 12.92 23.12 1.20
C PRO A 22 12.47 23.52 -0.20
N GLU A 23 12.94 22.81 -1.23
CA GLU A 23 12.50 22.99 -2.61
C GLU A 23 11.05 22.55 -2.85
N ILE A 24 10.52 21.67 -2.01
CA ILE A 24 9.14 21.16 -2.08
C ILE A 24 8.27 21.83 -1.01
N PHE A 25 8.75 21.85 0.24
CA PHE A 25 7.95 22.27 1.39
C PHE A 25 8.30 23.66 1.93
N GLY A 26 9.24 24.37 1.30
CA GLY A 26 9.71 25.70 1.73
C GLY A 26 10.57 25.65 3.00
N ALA A 27 11.09 26.81 3.41
CA ALA A 27 11.99 26.92 4.57
C ALA A 27 11.35 26.44 5.89
N ASP A 28 10.03 26.60 6.03
CA ASP A 28 9.28 26.20 7.22
C ASP A 28 8.78 24.74 7.16
N GLY A 29 9.06 24.00 6.09
CA GLY A 29 8.61 22.61 5.93
C GLY A 29 7.09 22.44 5.91
N ARG A 30 6.34 23.38 5.31
CA ARG A 30 4.87 23.36 5.30
C ARG A 30 4.35 22.29 4.32
N PRO A 31 3.56 21.29 4.78
CA PRO A 31 3.01 20.25 3.89
C PRO A 31 2.19 20.80 2.72
N GLY A 32 1.47 21.91 2.92
CA GLY A 32 0.63 22.52 1.89
C GLY A 32 1.40 23.03 0.66
N ASN A 33 2.70 23.37 0.82
CA ASN A 33 3.56 23.82 -0.27
C ASN A 33 3.80 22.71 -1.32
N LEU A 34 3.47 21.45 -1.00
CA LEU A 34 3.37 20.37 -1.97
C LEU A 34 2.50 20.76 -3.18
N VAL A 35 1.39 21.45 -2.94
CA VAL A 35 0.46 21.87 -3.99
C VAL A 35 1.14 22.85 -4.95
N ASP A 36 1.76 23.88 -4.39
CA ASP A 36 2.45 24.90 -5.17
C ASP A 36 3.63 24.30 -5.95
N TYR A 37 4.40 23.42 -5.29
CA TYR A 37 5.50 22.69 -5.92
C TYR A 37 5.02 21.89 -7.12
N LEU A 38 3.99 21.04 -6.95
CA LEU A 38 3.47 20.21 -8.04
C LEU A 38 2.92 21.07 -9.19
N LEU A 39 2.12 22.10 -8.88
CA LEU A 39 1.56 22.99 -9.90
C LEU A 39 2.65 23.75 -10.68
N SER A 40 3.77 24.11 -10.03
CA SER A 40 4.92 24.72 -10.71
C SER A 40 5.53 23.79 -11.77
N LYS A 41 5.40 22.47 -11.60
CA LYS A 41 5.89 21.47 -12.57
C LYS A 41 4.90 21.17 -13.69
N ALA A 42 3.65 21.64 -13.61
CA ALA A 42 2.63 21.42 -14.63
C ALA A 42 2.84 22.27 -15.90
N SER A 43 3.82 23.18 -15.94
CA SER A 43 4.12 24.07 -17.07
C SER A 43 2.88 24.78 -17.65
N GLY A 44 1.91 25.12 -16.80
CA GLY A 44 0.65 25.79 -17.20
C GLY A 44 -0.43 24.88 -17.81
N SER A 45 -0.15 23.59 -18.05
CA SER A 45 -1.08 22.65 -18.71
C SER A 45 -2.21 22.13 -17.80
N LYS A 46 -2.16 22.43 -16.49
CA LYS A 46 -2.98 21.78 -15.44
C LYS A 46 -2.96 20.25 -15.54
N SER A 47 -1.90 19.68 -16.08
CA SER A 47 -1.69 18.25 -16.17
C SER A 47 -0.47 17.85 -15.35
N LEU A 48 -0.65 16.94 -14.41
CA LEU A 48 0.41 16.47 -13.52
C LEU A 48 0.70 14.99 -13.76
N ASP A 49 1.96 14.60 -13.64
CA ASP A 49 2.37 13.19 -13.70
C ASP A 49 2.23 12.56 -12.32
N TYR A 50 1.54 11.42 -12.23
CA TYR A 50 1.45 10.62 -11.01
C TYR A 50 2.83 10.22 -10.47
N SER A 51 3.80 9.94 -11.35
CA SER A 51 5.16 9.56 -10.99
C SER A 51 5.89 10.66 -10.22
N LEU A 52 5.59 11.93 -10.53
CA LEU A 52 6.11 13.08 -9.79
C LEU A 52 5.51 13.13 -8.38
N LEU A 53 4.19 13.00 -8.25
CA LEU A 53 3.53 12.93 -6.93
C LEU A 53 4.11 11.77 -6.11
N TRP A 54 4.22 10.59 -6.71
CA TRP A 54 4.78 9.40 -6.08
C TRP A 54 6.21 9.64 -5.57
N SER A 55 7.08 10.20 -6.41
CA SER A 55 8.48 10.47 -6.06
C SER A 55 8.57 11.47 -4.91
N VAL A 56 7.76 12.54 -4.93
CA VAL A 56 7.73 13.53 -3.86
C VAL A 56 7.28 12.90 -2.55
N LEU A 57 6.20 12.11 -2.57
CA LEU A 57 5.69 11.44 -1.37
C LEU A 57 6.68 10.41 -0.82
N GLN A 58 7.34 9.64 -1.69
CA GLN A 58 8.36 8.68 -1.25
C GLN A 58 9.57 9.38 -0.64
N ASN A 59 10.06 10.47 -1.23
CA ASN A 59 11.17 11.25 -0.66
C ASN A 59 10.81 11.83 0.71
N ALA A 60 9.58 12.33 0.87
CA ALA A 60 9.12 12.92 2.12
C ALA A 60 8.83 11.88 3.21
N LEU A 61 8.26 10.73 2.84
CA LEU A 61 7.71 9.76 3.81
C LEU A 61 8.62 8.56 4.07
N LEU A 62 9.46 8.15 3.13
CA LEU A 62 10.36 7.01 3.35
C LEU A 62 11.25 7.18 4.60
N PRO A 63 11.82 8.37 4.89
CA PRO A 63 12.63 8.60 6.10
C PRO A 63 11.86 8.54 7.43
N ILE A 64 10.53 8.67 7.42
CA ILE A 64 9.76 8.72 8.68
C ILE A 64 9.56 7.34 9.27
N TRP A 65 9.56 6.30 8.42
CA TRP A 65 9.29 4.94 8.84
C TRP A 65 10.40 4.38 9.75
N PRO A 66 10.08 3.38 10.58
CA PRO A 66 11.07 2.66 11.37
C PRO A 66 12.23 2.13 10.50
N SER A 67 13.46 2.32 10.97
CA SER A 67 14.69 1.95 10.24
C SER A 67 15.03 0.45 10.37
N ASP A 68 14.34 -0.28 11.23
CA ASP A 68 14.44 -1.73 11.42
C ASP A 68 13.69 -2.54 10.35
N ARG A 69 12.97 -1.87 9.43
CA ARG A 69 12.42 -2.49 8.22
C ARG A 69 13.52 -2.94 7.27
N THR A 70 13.14 -3.69 6.24
CA THR A 70 14.03 -4.13 5.16
C THR A 70 14.97 -3.02 4.69
N GLN A 71 16.26 -3.35 4.60
CA GLN A 71 17.30 -2.42 4.14
C GLN A 71 18.01 -2.97 2.92
N ILE A 72 18.42 -2.07 2.03
CA ILE A 72 19.25 -2.39 0.86
C ILE A 72 20.48 -1.50 0.96
N ASN A 73 21.66 -2.12 1.02
CA ASN A 73 22.94 -1.42 1.25
C ASN A 73 22.92 -0.49 2.48
N GLY A 74 22.26 -0.91 3.56
CA GLY A 74 22.13 -0.12 4.79
C GLY A 74 21.09 1.00 4.74
N ILE A 75 20.33 1.11 3.65
CA ILE A 75 19.27 2.12 3.48
C ILE A 75 17.91 1.45 3.70
N PRO A 76 17.12 1.84 4.71
CA PRO A 76 15.74 1.36 4.88
C PRO A 76 14.89 1.68 3.65
N VAL A 77 14.16 0.69 3.13
CA VAL A 77 13.31 0.86 1.94
C VAL A 77 11.82 0.90 2.28
N GLY A 78 11.46 1.06 3.55
CA GLY A 78 10.07 1.24 3.97
C GLY A 78 9.24 -0.04 3.92
N ASP A 79 8.01 0.03 3.41
CA ASP A 79 7.10 -1.11 3.30
C ASP A 79 7.41 -1.94 2.04
N ALA A 80 8.51 -2.68 2.13
CA ALA A 80 8.98 -3.64 1.13
C ALA A 80 9.65 -4.80 1.89
N TRP A 81 9.37 -6.04 1.50
CA TRP A 81 9.74 -7.21 2.32
C TRP A 81 10.35 -8.33 1.48
N PRO A 82 11.30 -9.11 2.02
CA PRO A 82 11.75 -10.33 1.38
C PRO A 82 10.58 -11.28 1.14
N LEU A 83 10.61 -11.96 0.00
CA LEU A 83 9.60 -12.94 -0.40
C LEU A 83 10.28 -14.17 -1.02
N GLN A 84 10.04 -15.34 -0.46
CA GLN A 84 10.74 -16.58 -0.81
C GLN A 84 10.55 -16.97 -2.28
N VAL A 85 9.33 -16.84 -2.82
CA VAL A 85 9.08 -17.17 -4.24
C VAL A 85 9.87 -16.28 -5.19
N LEU A 86 10.12 -15.01 -4.84
CA LEU A 86 10.98 -14.11 -5.62
C LEU A 86 12.45 -14.50 -5.48
N ALA A 87 12.89 -14.88 -4.27
CA ALA A 87 14.25 -15.37 -4.06
C ALA A 87 14.54 -16.65 -4.88
N ASP A 88 13.61 -17.59 -4.91
CA ASP A 88 13.74 -18.82 -5.69
C ASP A 88 13.75 -18.53 -7.20
N HIS A 89 12.89 -17.60 -7.65
CA HIS A 89 12.86 -17.13 -9.03
C HIS A 89 14.18 -16.44 -9.43
N ALA A 90 14.70 -15.55 -8.59
CA ALA A 90 15.98 -14.87 -8.81
C ALA A 90 17.13 -15.88 -8.94
N LYS A 91 17.21 -16.83 -8.00
CA LYS A 91 18.20 -17.91 -8.01
C LYS A 91 18.12 -18.75 -9.28
N LYS A 92 16.91 -19.14 -9.69
CA LYS A 92 16.69 -19.94 -10.91
C LYS A 92 17.15 -19.23 -12.17
N ASN A 93 17.02 -17.91 -12.22
CA ASN A 93 17.39 -17.09 -13.38
C ASN A 93 18.80 -16.48 -13.28
N GLY A 94 19.55 -16.75 -12.21
CA GLY A 94 20.87 -16.15 -11.99
C GLY A 94 20.82 -14.64 -11.72
N ASP A 95 19.69 -14.11 -11.28
CA ASP A 95 19.55 -12.71 -10.88
C ASP A 95 20.21 -12.52 -9.51
N THR A 96 21.24 -11.66 -9.49
CA THR A 96 22.05 -11.36 -8.30
C THR A 96 21.79 -9.95 -7.77
N PHE A 97 20.82 -9.22 -8.33
CA PHE A 97 20.48 -7.89 -7.82
C PHE A 97 19.98 -7.98 -6.38
N PRO A 98 20.45 -7.11 -5.46
CA PRO A 98 20.05 -7.15 -4.04
C PRO A 98 18.54 -6.98 -3.79
N THR A 99 17.82 -6.44 -4.78
CA THR A 99 16.37 -6.22 -4.76
C THR A 99 15.57 -7.40 -5.32
N ALA A 100 16.21 -8.41 -5.92
CA ALA A 100 15.52 -9.43 -6.71
C ALA A 100 14.55 -10.30 -5.90
N SER A 101 14.74 -10.40 -4.58
CA SER A 101 13.86 -11.11 -3.65
C SER A 101 12.92 -10.21 -2.86
N ILE A 102 12.90 -8.90 -3.12
CA ILE A 102 12.15 -7.92 -2.35
C ILE A 102 10.85 -7.54 -3.06
N GLN A 103 9.72 -7.70 -2.39
CA GLN A 103 8.42 -7.25 -2.86
C GLN A 103 8.09 -5.87 -2.25
N PRO A 104 8.00 -4.80 -3.05
CA PRO A 104 7.59 -3.48 -2.57
C PRO A 104 6.06 -3.35 -2.50
N PHE A 105 5.58 -2.59 -1.51
CA PHE A 105 4.15 -2.29 -1.32
C PHE A 105 3.88 -0.80 -1.12
N HIS A 106 4.60 -0.16 -0.18
CA HIS A 106 4.44 1.26 0.14
C HIS A 106 2.97 1.71 0.30
N LYS A 107 2.15 0.84 0.89
CA LYS A 107 0.69 0.93 0.83
C LYS A 107 0.15 2.27 1.33
N LEU A 108 0.67 2.75 2.46
CA LEU A 108 0.20 4.00 3.07
C LEU A 108 0.58 5.23 2.23
N THR A 109 1.75 5.23 1.61
CA THR A 109 2.14 6.27 0.66
C THR A 109 1.21 6.29 -0.54
N GLN A 110 0.86 5.12 -1.08
CA GLN A 110 -0.02 4.99 -2.23
C GLN A 110 -1.46 5.40 -1.92
N TRP A 111 -1.96 5.03 -0.74
CA TRP A 111 -3.27 5.50 -0.28
C TRP A 111 -3.29 7.02 -0.14
N LEU A 112 -2.24 7.62 0.43
CA LEU A 112 -2.13 9.08 0.47
C LEU A 112 -2.09 9.70 -0.94
N ALA A 113 -1.35 9.10 -1.87
CA ALA A 113 -1.30 9.56 -3.26
C ALA A 113 -2.71 9.59 -3.89
N TYR A 114 -3.47 8.49 -3.80
CA TYR A 114 -4.85 8.46 -4.28
C TYR A 114 -5.75 9.48 -3.58
N SER A 115 -5.58 9.67 -2.26
CA SER A 115 -6.36 10.64 -1.49
C SER A 115 -6.08 12.08 -1.94
N LEU A 116 -4.82 12.40 -2.26
CA LEU A 116 -4.40 13.72 -2.73
C LEU A 116 -4.79 13.97 -4.18
N MET A 117 -4.85 12.95 -5.04
CA MET A 117 -5.29 13.13 -6.42
C MET A 117 -6.70 13.73 -6.50
N VAL A 118 -7.61 13.31 -5.62
CA VAL A 118 -9.02 13.73 -5.61
C VAL A 118 -9.21 15.25 -5.48
N PRO A 119 -8.65 15.97 -4.49
CA PRO A 119 -8.77 17.43 -4.41
C PRO A 119 -8.06 18.15 -5.56
N PHE A 120 -6.95 17.62 -6.10
CA PHE A 120 -6.33 18.22 -7.30
C PHE A 120 -7.26 18.17 -8.51
N GLU A 121 -7.95 17.04 -8.72
CA GLU A 121 -8.94 16.91 -9.79
C GLU A 121 -10.16 17.79 -9.54
N ARG A 122 -10.81 17.63 -8.38
CA ARG A 122 -12.14 18.21 -8.10
C ARG A 122 -12.12 19.69 -7.78
N ILE A 123 -11.05 20.19 -7.16
CA ILE A 123 -10.96 21.58 -6.69
C ILE A 123 -10.07 22.41 -7.61
N LEU A 124 -8.90 21.87 -8.00
CA LEU A 124 -7.91 22.62 -8.80
C LEU A 124 -8.11 22.44 -10.32
N GLY A 125 -8.93 21.47 -10.73
CA GLY A 125 -9.20 21.15 -12.14
C GLY A 125 -7.99 20.57 -12.84
N VAL A 126 -7.14 19.83 -12.11
CA VAL A 126 -5.96 19.15 -12.65
C VAL A 126 -6.34 17.79 -13.24
N THR A 127 -5.67 17.38 -14.31
CA THR A 127 -5.73 16.01 -14.82
C THR A 127 -4.44 15.26 -14.48
N TRP A 128 -4.54 13.96 -14.22
CA TRP A 128 -3.39 13.11 -13.91
C TRP A 128 -2.96 12.27 -15.11
N GLN A 129 -1.73 12.49 -15.57
CA GLN A 129 -1.03 11.59 -16.47
C GLN A 129 -0.50 10.40 -15.69
N ASN A 130 -0.42 9.24 -16.35
CA ASN A 130 0.18 8.03 -15.79
C ASN A 130 -0.44 7.57 -14.45
N ALA A 131 -1.69 7.93 -14.18
CA ALA A 131 -2.42 7.47 -12.99
C ALA A 131 -2.53 5.93 -12.91
N HIS A 132 -2.46 5.24 -14.06
CA HIS A 132 -2.44 3.78 -14.16
C HIS A 132 -1.17 3.13 -13.58
N LEU A 133 -0.14 3.90 -13.23
CA LEU A 133 1.05 3.39 -12.54
C LEU A 133 0.78 3.10 -11.05
N GLY A 134 -0.27 3.67 -10.47
CA GLY A 134 -0.73 3.28 -9.14
C GLY A 134 -1.35 1.88 -9.17
N THR A 135 -1.07 1.07 -8.15
CA THR A 135 -1.47 -0.35 -8.10
C THR A 135 -2.64 -0.61 -7.14
N GLY A 136 -3.04 -1.87 -7.00
CA GLY A 136 -3.94 -2.29 -5.92
C GLY A 136 -3.36 -2.00 -4.52
N LEU A 137 -4.22 -1.78 -3.53
CA LEU A 137 -3.77 -1.63 -2.14
C LEU A 137 -3.70 -3.01 -1.45
N PRO A 138 -2.50 -3.49 -1.02
CA PRO A 138 -2.30 -4.77 -0.32
C PRO A 138 -2.78 -4.71 1.13
N GLU A 139 -4.06 -4.40 1.31
CA GLU A 139 -4.74 -4.29 2.58
C GLU A 139 -5.55 -5.56 2.87
N TYR A 140 -5.63 -5.97 4.14
CA TYR A 140 -6.18 -7.27 4.54
C TYR A 140 -7.67 -7.47 4.24
N ARG A 141 -8.45 -6.41 3.99
CA ARG A 141 -9.84 -6.47 3.50
C ARG A 141 -9.87 -6.80 2.02
N ASN A 142 -9.00 -6.17 1.22
CA ASN A 142 -8.84 -6.51 -0.19
C ASN A 142 -8.32 -7.94 -0.32
N GLY A 143 -7.30 -8.32 0.44
CA GLY A 143 -6.79 -9.69 0.44
C GLY A 143 -7.81 -10.69 0.99
N GLY A 144 -8.57 -10.30 2.01
CA GLY A 144 -9.59 -11.12 2.65
C GLY A 144 -10.73 -11.46 1.71
N LEU A 145 -11.12 -10.53 0.83
CA LEU A 145 -12.11 -10.75 -0.23
C LEU A 145 -11.74 -11.98 -1.08
N PHE A 146 -10.49 -12.08 -1.54
CA PHE A 146 -10.05 -13.19 -2.40
C PHE A 146 -10.01 -14.53 -1.67
N VAL A 147 -9.71 -14.53 -0.37
CA VAL A 147 -9.74 -15.76 0.43
C VAL A 147 -11.18 -16.17 0.73
N ASP A 148 -12.03 -15.23 1.15
CA ASP A 148 -13.41 -15.54 1.47
C ASP A 148 -14.20 -15.97 0.22
N THR A 149 -13.97 -15.36 -0.93
CA THR A 149 -14.61 -15.80 -2.19
C THR A 149 -14.01 -17.09 -2.78
N GLY A 150 -12.92 -17.61 -2.19
CA GLY A 150 -12.29 -18.86 -2.60
C GLY A 150 -11.35 -18.76 -3.80
N VAL A 151 -11.03 -17.54 -4.25
CA VAL A 151 -10.02 -17.27 -5.29
C VAL A 151 -8.62 -17.64 -4.78
N LEU A 152 -8.33 -17.30 -3.52
CA LEU A 152 -7.13 -17.72 -2.81
C LEU A 152 -7.50 -18.71 -1.71
N LYS A 153 -6.58 -19.64 -1.43
CA LYS A 153 -6.64 -20.55 -0.28
C LYS A 153 -5.26 -20.66 0.31
N LEU A 154 -5.20 -20.76 1.63
CA LEU A 154 -3.96 -21.14 2.30
C LEU A 154 -3.58 -22.57 1.91
N LYS A 155 -2.27 -22.84 1.86
CA LYS A 155 -1.78 -24.20 1.73
C LYS A 155 -2.23 -25.02 2.95
N PRO A 156 -2.58 -26.30 2.81
CA PRO A 156 -3.16 -27.09 3.91
C PRO A 156 -2.35 -27.08 5.21
N GLU A 157 -1.04 -27.04 5.11
CA GLU A 157 -0.10 -26.98 6.24
C GLU A 157 -0.09 -25.62 6.98
N LEU A 158 -0.56 -24.56 6.34
CA LEU A 158 -0.68 -23.21 6.90
C LEU A 158 -2.11 -22.90 7.39
N ASP A 159 -3.10 -23.65 6.93
CA ASP A 159 -4.52 -23.46 7.31
C ASP A 159 -4.85 -24.12 8.66
N ILE A 160 -4.06 -23.77 9.68
CA ILE A 160 -4.18 -24.30 11.04
C ILE A 160 -4.50 -23.15 11.99
N PRO A 161 -5.59 -23.20 12.77
CA PRO A 161 -5.92 -22.15 13.73
C PRO A 161 -4.82 -21.93 14.76
N ALA A 162 -4.55 -20.66 15.08
CA ALA A 162 -3.63 -20.33 16.15
C ALA A 162 -4.21 -20.68 17.53
N PRO A 163 -3.38 -20.91 18.57
CA PRO A 163 -3.87 -21.22 19.91
C PRO A 163 -4.86 -20.17 20.44
N GLY A 164 -6.07 -20.62 20.78
CA GLY A 164 -7.15 -19.75 21.27
C GLY A 164 -7.91 -18.97 20.19
N GLU A 165 -7.55 -19.14 18.91
CA GLU A 165 -8.20 -18.52 17.76
C GLU A 165 -8.93 -19.58 16.92
N THR A 166 -9.91 -19.15 16.12
CA THR A 166 -10.59 -20.02 15.15
C THR A 166 -10.02 -19.92 13.74
N LEU A 167 -8.98 -19.11 13.56
CA LEU A 167 -8.37 -18.77 12.28
C LEU A 167 -6.85 -18.83 12.39
N PRO A 168 -6.14 -19.11 11.29
CA PRO A 168 -4.69 -19.03 11.25
C PRO A 168 -4.22 -17.60 11.50
N LYS A 169 -3.07 -17.46 12.17
CA LYS A 169 -2.48 -16.17 12.56
C LYS A 169 -1.00 -16.15 12.25
N PHE A 170 -0.55 -15.08 11.60
CA PHE A 170 0.84 -14.91 11.17
C PHE A 170 1.34 -13.51 11.51
N GLY A 171 2.66 -13.37 11.65
CA GLY A 171 3.33 -12.08 11.74
C GLY A 171 3.13 -11.25 10.47
N SER A 172 3.09 -9.92 10.61
CA SER A 172 2.89 -9.00 9.47
C SER A 172 3.97 -9.08 8.39
N THR A 173 5.13 -9.65 8.72
CA THR A 173 6.29 -9.82 7.84
C THR A 173 6.56 -11.28 7.49
N ASP A 174 5.71 -12.21 7.92
CA ASP A 174 5.86 -13.63 7.58
C ASP A 174 5.67 -13.81 6.07
N ASP A 175 6.40 -14.76 5.48
CA ASP A 175 6.40 -15.00 4.03
C ASP A 175 4.98 -15.18 3.45
N VAL A 176 4.11 -15.91 4.17
CA VAL A 176 2.69 -16.08 3.79
C VAL A 176 1.91 -14.77 3.73
N ILE A 177 2.20 -13.81 4.61
CA ILE A 177 1.54 -12.50 4.59
C ILE A 177 2.09 -11.63 3.48
N VAL A 178 3.41 -11.65 3.25
CA VAL A 178 4.03 -10.94 2.13
C VAL A 178 3.52 -11.49 0.79
N GLU A 179 3.45 -12.82 0.63
CA GLU A 179 2.91 -13.49 -0.55
C GLU A 179 1.43 -13.14 -0.75
N TRP A 180 0.62 -13.21 0.30
CA TRP A 180 -0.80 -12.85 0.23
C TRP A 180 -1.02 -11.38 -0.15
N ARG A 181 -0.20 -10.47 0.39
CA ARG A 181 -0.21 -9.05 0.01
C ARG A 181 0.18 -8.87 -1.46
N ALA A 182 1.21 -9.56 -1.94
CA ALA A 182 1.63 -9.53 -3.34
C ALA A 182 0.52 -10.03 -4.28
N MET A 183 -0.07 -11.17 -3.96
CA MET A 183 -1.20 -11.74 -4.70
C MET A 183 -2.41 -10.83 -4.67
N THR A 184 -2.66 -10.13 -3.56
CA THR A 184 -3.74 -9.15 -3.47
C THR A 184 -3.57 -8.03 -4.50
N VAL A 185 -2.37 -7.47 -4.64
CA VAL A 185 -2.10 -6.43 -5.65
C VAL A 185 -2.38 -6.96 -7.06
N ALA A 186 -1.79 -8.11 -7.40
CA ALA A 186 -1.94 -8.70 -8.74
C ALA A 186 -3.41 -9.04 -9.06
N LEU A 187 -4.15 -9.60 -8.10
CA LEU A 187 -5.55 -9.96 -8.29
C LEU A 187 -6.48 -8.74 -8.35
N LEU A 188 -6.11 -7.61 -7.73
CA LEU A 188 -6.88 -6.37 -7.87
C LEU A 188 -6.80 -5.81 -9.29
N ASP A 189 -5.66 -5.95 -9.96
CA ASP A 189 -5.50 -5.54 -11.37
C ASP A 189 -6.35 -6.43 -12.29
N GLU A 190 -6.37 -7.75 -12.05
CA GLU A 190 -7.24 -8.67 -12.79
C GLU A 190 -8.73 -8.43 -12.49
N LEU A 191 -9.09 -8.19 -11.23
CA LEU A 191 -10.45 -7.86 -10.83
C LEU A 191 -10.92 -6.56 -11.50
N HIS A 192 -10.04 -5.56 -11.60
CA HIS A 192 -10.33 -4.30 -12.28
C HIS A 192 -10.70 -4.53 -13.73
N LYS A 193 -9.91 -5.32 -14.49
CA LYS A 193 -10.22 -5.69 -15.88
C LYS A 193 -11.61 -6.34 -16.00
N VAL A 194 -11.89 -7.34 -15.16
CA VAL A 194 -13.18 -8.05 -15.16
C VAL A 194 -14.36 -7.12 -14.86
N ILE A 195 -14.18 -6.16 -13.94
CA ILE A 195 -15.22 -5.17 -13.61
C ILE A 195 -15.48 -4.25 -14.80
N LEU A 196 -14.44 -3.75 -15.47
CA LEU A 196 -14.59 -2.90 -16.65
C LEU A 196 -15.33 -3.61 -17.78
N GLU A 197 -14.95 -4.87 -18.05
CA GLU A 197 -15.60 -5.71 -19.07
C GLU A 197 -17.08 -5.95 -18.78
N ARG A 198 -17.43 -6.22 -17.50
CA ARG A 198 -18.81 -6.53 -17.12
C ARG A 198 -19.71 -5.32 -16.99
N MET A 199 -19.19 -4.19 -16.51
CA MET A 199 -19.99 -3.00 -16.26
C MET A 199 -20.09 -2.09 -17.49
N GLY A 200 -19.19 -2.22 -18.47
CA GLY A 200 -19.20 -1.38 -19.67
C GLY A 200 -18.93 0.11 -19.41
N ILE A 201 -18.39 0.45 -18.23
CA ILE A 201 -18.03 1.82 -17.84
C ILE A 201 -16.54 1.89 -17.50
N GLN A 202 -15.93 3.04 -17.77
CA GLN A 202 -14.53 3.30 -17.42
C GLN A 202 -14.44 3.72 -15.97
N LEU A 203 -13.92 2.84 -15.11
CA LEU A 203 -13.56 3.13 -13.73
C LEU A 203 -12.04 3.09 -13.57
N SER A 204 -11.48 3.99 -12.77
CA SER A 204 -10.10 3.88 -12.32
C SER A 204 -9.95 2.77 -11.27
N LEU A 205 -8.74 2.26 -11.11
CA LEU A 205 -8.44 1.28 -10.06
C LEU A 205 -8.79 1.83 -8.67
N ALA A 206 -8.45 3.09 -8.38
CA ALA A 206 -8.79 3.74 -7.10
C ALA A 206 -10.31 3.72 -6.80
N GLN A 207 -11.16 3.92 -7.82
CA GLN A 207 -12.62 3.84 -7.65
C GLN A 207 -13.10 2.41 -7.36
N VAL A 208 -12.50 1.42 -8.04
CA VAL A 208 -12.78 -0.01 -7.79
C VAL A 208 -12.34 -0.42 -6.37
N LEU A 209 -11.23 0.12 -5.87
CA LEU A 209 -10.75 -0.15 -4.52
C LEU A 209 -11.72 0.40 -3.46
N GLU A 210 -12.01 1.71 -3.50
CA GLU A 210 -12.79 2.39 -2.45
C GLU A 210 -14.24 1.88 -2.36
N SER A 211 -14.91 1.78 -3.50
CA SER A 211 -16.35 1.45 -3.56
C SER A 211 -16.64 -0.01 -3.92
N GLY A 212 -15.63 -0.79 -4.30
CA GLY A 212 -15.76 -2.19 -4.69
C GLY A 212 -15.07 -3.12 -3.70
N SER A 213 -13.80 -3.48 -3.97
CA SER A 213 -13.12 -4.57 -3.28
C SER A 213 -12.98 -4.35 -1.77
N TRP A 214 -12.65 -3.13 -1.35
CA TRP A 214 -12.45 -2.83 0.08
C TRP A 214 -13.76 -2.90 0.86
N LYS A 215 -14.85 -2.40 0.28
CA LYS A 215 -16.20 -2.47 0.86
C LYS A 215 -16.73 -3.90 0.91
N ALA A 216 -16.67 -4.62 -0.20
CA ALA A 216 -17.09 -6.03 -0.28
C ALA A 216 -16.32 -6.91 0.71
N GLY A 217 -15.00 -6.71 0.83
CA GLY A 217 -14.18 -7.42 1.81
C GLY A 217 -14.58 -7.15 3.27
N ARG A 218 -15.05 -5.94 3.60
CA ARG A 218 -15.60 -5.64 4.94
C ARG A 218 -16.94 -6.30 5.18
N GLU A 219 -17.83 -6.27 4.20
CA GLU A 219 -19.17 -6.87 4.29
C GLU A 219 -19.06 -8.39 4.47
N LEU A 220 -18.28 -9.07 3.62
CA LEU A 220 -18.03 -10.51 3.75
C LEU A 220 -17.38 -10.89 5.09
N ALA A 221 -16.42 -10.11 5.55
CA ALA A 221 -15.81 -10.34 6.86
C ALA A 221 -16.84 -10.21 8.00
N ALA A 222 -17.77 -9.26 7.91
CA ALA A 222 -18.84 -9.11 8.90
C ALA A 222 -19.87 -10.24 8.83
N GLU A 223 -20.22 -10.71 7.63
CA GLU A 223 -21.14 -11.84 7.44
C GLU A 223 -20.55 -13.16 7.97
N ARG A 224 -19.29 -13.44 7.61
CA ARG A 224 -18.64 -14.71 7.94
C ARG A 224 -18.12 -14.77 9.37
N ARG A 225 -17.72 -13.63 9.91
CA ARG A 225 -17.10 -13.51 11.23
C ARG A 225 -17.80 -12.39 12.02
N PRO A 226 -19.10 -12.51 12.34
CA PRO A 226 -19.91 -11.41 12.89
C PRO A 226 -19.41 -10.85 14.22
N LYS A 227 -18.72 -11.68 15.01
CA LYS A 227 -18.15 -11.28 16.32
C LYS A 227 -16.90 -10.41 16.18
N THR A 228 -15.99 -10.76 15.29
CA THR A 228 -14.67 -10.11 15.18
C THR A 228 -14.59 -9.15 13.99
N ARG A 229 -15.39 -9.40 12.94
CA ARG A 229 -15.30 -8.78 11.61
C ARG A 229 -13.87 -8.81 11.08
N SER A 230 -13.10 -9.82 11.45
CA SER A 230 -11.68 -9.96 11.07
C SER A 230 -11.55 -10.46 9.63
N SER A 231 -10.36 -10.30 9.06
CA SER A 231 -10.00 -11.02 7.82
C SER A 231 -9.98 -12.54 8.07
N PRO A 232 -10.13 -13.38 7.02
CA PRO A 232 -9.93 -14.83 7.10
C PRO A 232 -8.54 -15.27 7.59
N ILE A 233 -7.53 -14.41 7.47
CA ILE A 233 -6.18 -14.64 7.99
C ILE A 233 -5.89 -13.57 9.04
N LEU A 234 -5.56 -13.96 10.26
CA LEU A 234 -5.27 -13.02 11.35
C LEU A 234 -3.82 -12.53 11.26
N LEU A 235 -3.63 -11.25 11.54
CA LEU A 235 -2.31 -10.62 11.62
C LEU A 235 -1.92 -10.41 13.07
N ALA A 236 -0.74 -10.91 13.45
CA ALA A 236 -0.06 -10.51 14.67
C ALA A 236 0.69 -9.21 14.39
N GLY A 237 0.14 -8.08 14.81
CA GLY A 237 0.75 -6.78 14.60
C GLY A 237 0.33 -5.75 15.66
N ASP A 238 1.20 -4.77 15.88
CA ASP A 238 0.99 -3.63 16.79
C ASP A 238 0.25 -2.46 16.12
N GLY A 239 -0.16 -2.63 14.86
CA GLY A 239 -0.80 -1.60 14.04
C GLY A 239 0.19 -0.61 13.39
N THR A 240 1.48 -0.93 13.25
CA THR A 240 2.44 -0.11 12.49
C THR A 240 2.62 -0.55 11.03
N LEU A 241 2.23 -1.79 10.73
CA LEU A 241 2.01 -2.34 9.40
C LEU A 241 0.51 -2.59 9.26
N PHE A 242 -0.19 -1.65 8.62
CA PHE A 242 -1.59 -1.85 8.23
C PHE A 242 -1.63 -2.51 6.86
#